data_AF-A0A3N4IUH5-F1
#
_entry.id   AF-A0A3N4IUH5-F1
#
_cell.length_a   1.000
_cell.length_b   1.000
_cell.length_c   1.000
_cell.angle_alpha   90.00
_cell.angle_beta   90.00
_cell.angle_gamma   90.00
#
_symmetry.space_group_name_H-M   'P 1'
#
loop_
_entity.id
_entity.type
_entity.pdbx_description
1 polymer ?
#
loop_
_entity_poly.entity_id
_entity_poly.type
_entity_poly.pdbx_seq_one_letter_code
_entity_poly.pdbx_strand_id
1 'polypeptide(L)'
;MVPEGLKVTFNIGDFKGFWGVFGGATVKSLRKNPQVCFPPPRPVTQSPASYGLARISHRARTTTNYGYDSTAGSGTWVYLLGKGVLTTHTDLSPRVIFGYNSVDTISSDQSGHGTAVAGVIAGTIHGVAEKTSIIAVKVLDANGSGATSGVIACTNWSVNDIVSKGRVGEATIVMPLGGPCSAAMSNAVEQAVQIVHRQTQATPPPAPAPNAIVLASLASTSDIRSSFSNYGPAVGFFAPGENVLTCWIGSDTATNTLSGTTFSMTYGAGVGVHLMALQNFASPVALAARMNDYRVAAGDGE
;
A
#
# COMPACT_ATOMS: atom_id res chain seq x y z
N MET A 1 -20.93 22.53 21.93
CA MET A 1 -19.52 22.97 21.92
C MET A 1 -19.09 23.01 20.47
N VAL A 2 -18.67 24.17 19.96
CA VAL A 2 -18.25 24.33 18.56
C VAL A 2 -16.88 23.64 18.38
N PRO A 3 -16.69 22.72 17.41
CA PRO A 3 -15.40 22.08 17.22
C PRO A 3 -14.33 23.12 16.90
N GLU A 4 -13.17 23.01 17.56
CA GLU A 4 -12.00 23.84 17.28
C GLU A 4 -11.67 23.75 15.78
N GLY A 5 -11.49 24.91 15.14
CA GLY A 5 -11.22 25.01 13.70
C GLY A 5 -12.43 25.23 12.79
N LEU A 6 -13.66 25.19 13.33
CA LEU A 6 -14.86 25.57 12.58
C LEU A 6 -14.76 27.04 12.14
N LYS A 7 -15.06 27.31 10.87
CA LYS A 7 -15.04 28.67 10.30
C LYS A 7 -16.42 29.12 9.85
N VAL A 8 -17.19 28.24 9.22
CA VAL A 8 -18.51 28.57 8.65
C VAL A 8 -19.47 27.40 8.89
N THR A 9 -20.74 27.71 9.13
CA THR A 9 -21.84 26.74 9.11
C THR A 9 -22.80 27.09 7.98
N PHE A 10 -23.36 26.06 7.35
CA PHE A 10 -24.36 26.17 6.30
C PHE A 10 -25.66 25.60 6.81
N ASN A 11 -26.76 26.34 6.62
CA ASN A 11 -28.08 25.94 7.05
C ASN A 11 -29.09 26.27 5.94
N ILE A 12 -29.43 25.28 5.12
CA ILE A 12 -30.30 25.44 3.94
C ILE A 12 -31.40 24.37 4.01
N GLY A 13 -32.55 24.72 4.58
CA GLY A 13 -33.62 23.75 4.87
C GLY A 13 -33.11 22.61 5.76
N ASP A 14 -33.24 21.37 5.29
CA ASP A 14 -32.75 20.17 5.98
C ASP A 14 -31.24 19.95 5.82
N PHE A 15 -30.60 20.62 4.86
CA PHE A 15 -29.15 20.54 4.68
C PHE A 15 -28.42 21.31 5.78
N LYS A 16 -27.62 20.58 6.57
CA LYS A 16 -26.66 21.14 7.53
C LYS A 16 -25.25 20.84 7.04
N GLY A 17 -24.45 21.87 6.90
CA GLY A 17 -23.06 21.75 6.49
C GLY A 17 -22.15 22.59 7.37
N PHE A 18 -20.85 22.35 7.25
CA PHE A 18 -19.85 23.20 7.88
C PHE A 18 -18.55 23.20 7.08
N TRP A 19 -17.78 24.29 7.23
CA TRP A 19 -16.43 24.40 6.69
C TRP A 19 -15.48 24.89 7.78
N GLY A 20 -14.27 24.35 7.80
CA GLY A 20 -13.26 24.68 8.79
C GLY A 20 -11.94 23.97 8.52
N VAL A 21 -10.92 24.36 9.29
CA VAL A 21 -9.61 23.70 9.30
C VAL A 21 -9.52 22.92 10.59
N PHE A 22 -9.63 21.60 10.50
CA PHE A 22 -9.68 20.71 11.65
C PHE A 22 -8.37 19.95 11.81
N GLY A 23 -7.99 19.65 13.05
CA GLY A 23 -6.89 18.71 13.33
C GLY A 23 -7.20 17.32 12.77
N GLY A 24 -6.15 16.54 12.48
CA GLY A 24 -6.29 15.21 11.86
C GLY A 24 -7.19 14.25 12.63
N ALA A 25 -7.16 14.27 13.97
CA ALA A 25 -8.04 13.46 14.81
C ALA A 25 -9.53 13.84 14.66
N THR A 26 -9.82 15.12 14.51
CA THR A 26 -11.19 15.63 14.27
C THR A 26 -11.65 15.23 12.87
N VAL A 27 -10.83 15.43 11.83
CA VAL A 27 -11.15 14.97 10.46
C VAL A 27 -11.43 13.48 10.43
N LYS A 28 -10.59 12.68 11.11
CA LYS A 28 -10.75 11.23 11.24
C LYS A 28 -12.10 10.85 11.90
N SER A 29 -12.47 11.55 12.97
CA SER A 29 -13.75 11.33 13.66
C SER A 29 -14.94 11.71 12.78
N LEU A 30 -14.84 12.82 12.05
CA LEU A 30 -15.86 13.28 11.10
C LEU A 30 -16.04 12.29 9.95
N ARG A 31 -14.97 11.71 9.41
CA ARG A 31 -15.04 10.67 8.35
C ARG A 31 -15.73 9.39 8.80
N LYS A 32 -15.78 9.12 10.11
CA LYS A 32 -16.47 7.96 10.69
C LYS A 32 -17.94 8.25 11.04
N ASN A 33 -18.37 9.51 10.95
CA ASN A 33 -19.74 9.90 11.25
C ASN A 33 -20.62 9.73 10.00
N PRO A 34 -21.64 8.85 10.03
CA PRO A 34 -22.51 8.61 8.88
C PRO A 34 -23.36 9.83 8.46
N GLN A 35 -23.47 10.84 9.33
CA GLN A 35 -24.17 12.09 9.04
C GLN A 35 -23.29 13.13 8.33
N VAL A 36 -22.00 12.88 8.18
CA VAL A 36 -21.04 13.82 7.57
C VAL A 36 -20.64 13.30 6.19
N CYS A 37 -21.11 14.00 5.16
CA CYS A 37 -20.64 13.78 3.80
C CYS A 37 -19.50 14.76 3.48
N PHE A 38 -18.38 14.25 2.97
CA PHE A 38 -17.27 15.07 2.49
C PHE A 38 -17.46 15.35 0.99
N PRO A 39 -17.02 16.53 0.49
CA PRO A 39 -16.90 16.72 -0.95
C PRO A 39 -15.96 15.65 -1.54
N PRO A 40 -16.20 15.22 -2.78
CA PRO A 40 -15.29 14.29 -3.43
C PRO A 40 -13.87 14.89 -3.47
N PRO A 41 -12.83 14.05 -3.39
CA PRO A 41 -11.47 14.51 -3.61
C PRO A 41 -11.35 15.22 -4.96
N ARG A 42 -10.40 16.16 -5.04
CA ARG A 42 -10.09 16.81 -6.32
C ARG A 42 -9.22 15.88 -7.17
N PRO A 43 -9.59 15.62 -8.43
CA PRO A 43 -8.71 14.96 -9.40
C PRO A 43 -7.46 15.80 -9.66
N VAL A 44 -6.31 15.14 -9.68
CA VAL A 44 -4.98 15.68 -9.98
C VAL A 44 -4.40 14.88 -11.14
N THR A 45 -3.53 15.52 -11.92
CA THR A 45 -2.82 14.88 -13.01
C THR A 45 -1.33 15.17 -12.91
N GLN A 46 -0.52 14.11 -12.91
CA GLN A 46 0.93 14.19 -13.05
C GLN A 46 1.32 13.90 -14.50
N SER A 47 2.14 14.77 -15.09
CA SER A 47 2.68 14.61 -16.44
C SER A 47 4.10 15.20 -16.53
N PRO A 48 5.10 14.42 -16.98
CA PRO A 48 5.03 13.00 -17.33
C PRO A 48 4.86 12.10 -16.09
N ALA A 49 4.33 10.91 -16.28
CA ALA A 49 4.28 9.87 -15.25
C ALA A 49 5.05 8.62 -15.70
N SER A 50 5.45 7.77 -14.74
CA SER A 50 5.98 6.44 -15.08
C SER A 50 4.89 5.62 -15.77
N TYR A 51 5.30 4.70 -16.65
CA TYR A 51 4.34 3.89 -17.41
C TYR A 51 3.39 3.11 -16.46
N GLY A 52 3.89 2.63 -15.32
CA GLY A 52 3.10 1.87 -14.37
C GLY A 52 2.01 2.72 -13.73
N LEU A 53 2.33 3.95 -13.31
CA LEU A 53 1.35 4.91 -12.80
C LEU A 53 0.30 5.28 -13.87
N ALA A 54 0.74 5.54 -15.09
CA ALA A 54 -0.18 5.82 -16.19
C ALA A 54 -1.11 4.62 -16.46
N ARG A 55 -0.56 3.40 -16.42
CA ARG A 55 -1.30 2.17 -16.71
C ARG A 55 -2.34 1.82 -15.64
N ILE A 56 -2.06 2.07 -14.35
CA ILE A 56 -3.04 1.80 -13.28
C ILE A 56 -4.15 2.85 -13.20
N SER A 57 -3.96 4.04 -13.79
CA SER A 57 -4.93 5.15 -13.71
C SER A 57 -5.85 5.26 -14.92
N HIS A 58 -5.56 4.55 -16.02
CA HIS A 58 -6.31 4.66 -17.26
C HIS A 58 -6.73 3.29 -17.82
N ARG A 59 -7.90 3.27 -18.45
CA ARG A 59 -8.35 2.11 -19.24
C ARG A 59 -7.63 2.01 -20.59
N ALA A 60 -7.31 3.16 -21.19
CA ALA A 60 -6.56 3.22 -22.44
C ALA A 60 -5.06 3.05 -22.19
N ARG A 61 -4.40 2.20 -22.99
CA ARG A 61 -2.97 1.86 -22.84
C ARG A 61 -2.01 2.94 -23.34
N THR A 62 -2.48 3.86 -24.17
CA THR A 62 -1.66 4.89 -24.82
C THR A 62 -1.40 6.11 -23.94
N THR A 63 -1.95 6.15 -22.74
CA THR A 63 -1.85 7.29 -21.85
C THR A 63 -0.50 7.33 -21.14
N THR A 64 0.05 8.53 -20.95
CA THR A 64 1.38 8.77 -20.34
C THR A 64 1.33 9.66 -19.11
N ASN A 65 0.13 10.10 -18.69
CA ASN A 65 -0.08 10.85 -17.47
C ASN A 65 -0.69 9.96 -16.38
N TYR A 66 -0.56 10.38 -15.13
CA TYR A 66 -1.14 9.70 -13.97
C TYR A 66 -2.27 10.54 -13.40
N GLY A 67 -3.49 10.01 -13.46
CA GLY A 67 -4.67 10.60 -12.83
C GLY A 67 -4.89 10.03 -11.44
N TYR A 68 -4.99 10.88 -10.43
CA TYR A 68 -5.18 10.44 -9.04
C TYR A 68 -5.93 11.48 -8.22
N ASP A 69 -6.44 11.08 -7.07
CA ASP A 69 -7.08 12.00 -6.14
C ASP A 69 -6.05 12.70 -5.25
N SER A 70 -6.24 14.00 -5.01
CA SER A 70 -5.39 14.82 -4.14
C SER A 70 -5.23 14.30 -2.70
N THR A 71 -5.99 13.30 -2.28
CA THR A 71 -5.93 12.65 -0.95
C THR A 71 -5.30 11.27 -1.00
N ALA A 72 -4.60 10.90 -2.06
CA ALA A 72 -4.08 9.56 -2.29
C ALA A 72 -3.24 9.02 -1.12
N GLY A 73 -3.80 8.07 -0.36
CA GLY A 73 -3.15 7.47 0.83
C GLY A 73 -3.20 8.33 2.09
N SER A 74 -3.99 9.39 2.14
CA SER A 74 -4.04 10.26 3.31
C SER A 74 -4.62 9.54 4.51
N GLY A 75 -3.87 9.50 5.62
CA GLY A 75 -4.32 8.85 6.85
C GLY A 75 -4.24 7.33 6.80
N THR A 76 -3.41 6.77 5.90
CA THR A 76 -3.12 5.33 5.84
C THR A 76 -1.66 5.04 6.14
N TRP A 77 -1.38 3.78 6.51
CA TRP A 77 -0.04 3.30 6.86
C TRP A 77 0.30 2.01 6.13
N VAL A 78 1.56 1.86 5.73
CA VAL A 78 2.09 0.62 5.16
C VAL A 78 3.26 0.15 5.99
N TYR A 79 3.15 -1.02 6.60
CA TYR A 79 4.24 -1.69 7.31
C TYR A 79 5.00 -2.54 6.30
N LEU A 80 6.19 -2.07 5.91
CA LEU A 80 6.98 -2.70 4.88
C LEU A 80 8.04 -3.61 5.51
N LEU A 81 7.78 -4.92 5.49
CA LEU A 81 8.65 -5.96 6.03
C LEU A 81 9.65 -6.39 4.95
N GLY A 82 10.89 -5.93 5.03
CA GLY A 82 11.88 -6.14 3.98
C GLY A 82 13.32 -6.00 4.45
N LYS A 83 14.18 -5.48 3.56
CA LYS A 83 15.61 -5.30 3.81
C LYS A 83 15.96 -3.96 4.48
N GLY A 84 14.95 -3.18 4.89
CA GLY A 84 15.08 -1.78 5.32
C GLY A 84 14.62 -0.80 4.23
N VAL A 85 14.56 0.49 4.55
CA VAL A 85 14.22 1.57 3.61
C VAL A 85 15.14 2.77 3.87
N LEU A 86 15.64 3.43 2.83
CA LEU A 86 16.36 4.69 2.97
C LEU A 86 15.36 5.81 3.34
N THR A 87 15.24 6.11 4.64
CA THR A 87 14.25 7.08 5.16
C THR A 87 14.52 8.52 4.74
N THR A 88 15.76 8.83 4.34
CA THR A 88 16.19 10.17 3.92
C THR A 88 15.93 10.46 2.45
N HIS A 89 15.54 9.45 1.66
CA HIS A 89 15.28 9.64 0.24
C HIS A 89 14.20 10.71 0.04
N THR A 90 14.51 11.73 -0.76
CA THR A 90 13.71 12.94 -0.95
C THR A 90 12.29 12.67 -1.44
N ASP A 91 12.12 11.65 -2.31
CA ASP A 91 10.81 11.24 -2.81
C ASP A 91 9.92 10.55 -1.76
N LEU A 92 10.51 10.17 -0.62
CA LEU A 92 9.89 9.36 0.44
C LEU A 92 9.81 10.11 1.77
N SER A 93 10.74 11.02 2.02
CA SER A 93 10.80 11.81 3.24
C SER A 93 9.66 12.85 3.28
N PRO A 94 9.10 13.16 4.48
CA PRO A 94 9.36 12.54 5.78
C PRO A 94 8.41 11.36 6.09
N ARG A 95 7.80 10.76 5.07
CA ARG A 95 6.69 9.79 5.21
C ARG A 95 7.16 8.38 5.54
N VAL A 96 8.44 8.07 5.34
CA VAL A 96 9.03 6.80 5.77
C VAL A 96 9.63 6.96 7.16
N ILE A 97 9.16 6.15 8.10
CA ILE A 97 9.60 6.13 9.49
C ILE A 97 10.16 4.74 9.78
N PHE A 98 11.32 4.67 10.40
CA PHE A 98 11.85 3.40 10.89
C PHE A 98 10.99 2.86 12.05
N GLY A 99 10.64 1.57 11.98
CA GLY A 99 9.84 0.89 12.99
C GLY A 99 10.65 -0.08 13.84
N TYR A 100 11.09 -1.18 13.22
CA TYR A 100 11.70 -2.31 13.93
C TYR A 100 12.70 -3.07 13.06
N ASN A 101 13.72 -3.65 13.68
CA ASN A 101 14.73 -4.48 13.04
C ASN A 101 14.92 -5.76 13.87
N SER A 102 14.70 -6.93 13.26
CA SER A 102 14.91 -8.23 13.91
C SER A 102 16.17 -8.97 13.43
N VAL A 103 17.02 -8.32 12.63
CA VAL A 103 18.06 -8.99 11.85
C VAL A 103 19.44 -8.68 12.39
N ASP A 104 19.76 -7.39 12.46
CA ASP A 104 21.11 -6.88 12.71
C ASP A 104 21.05 -5.52 13.42
N THR A 105 22.16 -4.79 13.44
CA THR A 105 22.26 -3.46 14.06
C THR A 105 22.00 -2.31 13.08
N ILE A 106 21.84 -2.58 11.78
CA ILE A 106 21.71 -1.56 10.74
C ILE A 106 20.25 -1.41 10.35
N SER A 107 19.63 -0.33 10.83
CA SER A 107 18.19 -0.06 10.68
C SER A 107 17.80 0.64 9.37
N SER A 108 18.69 0.62 8.37
CA SER A 108 18.46 1.20 7.05
C SER A 108 18.42 0.12 5.96
N ASP A 109 18.00 0.51 4.76
CA ASP A 109 18.19 -0.35 3.58
C ASP A 109 19.70 -0.58 3.37
N GLN A 110 20.05 -1.76 2.86
CA GLN A 110 21.42 -2.13 2.51
C GLN A 110 21.50 -2.81 1.13
N SER A 111 20.36 -2.93 0.44
CA SER A 111 20.25 -3.61 -0.84
C SER A 111 19.59 -2.74 -1.92
N GLY A 112 18.79 -1.75 -1.53
CA GLY A 112 17.97 -0.92 -2.42
C GLY A 112 16.56 -1.46 -2.68
N HIS A 113 16.31 -2.73 -2.43
CA HIS A 113 15.01 -3.36 -2.74
C HIS A 113 13.86 -2.79 -1.91
N GLY A 114 14.08 -2.53 -0.61
CA GLY A 114 13.03 -1.96 0.22
C GLY A 114 12.76 -0.49 -0.09
N THR A 115 13.79 0.28 -0.44
CA THR A 115 13.64 1.66 -0.96
C THR A 115 12.88 1.69 -2.28
N ALA A 116 13.17 0.75 -3.19
CA ALA A 116 12.45 0.61 -4.46
C ALA A 116 10.96 0.28 -4.25
N VAL A 117 10.66 -0.64 -3.33
CA VAL A 117 9.29 -1.01 -2.97
C VAL A 117 8.55 0.17 -2.33
N ALA A 118 9.18 0.88 -1.38
CA ALA A 118 8.59 2.06 -0.77
C ALA A 118 8.30 3.16 -1.80
N GLY A 119 9.19 3.35 -2.79
CA GLY A 119 9.05 4.31 -3.88
C GLY A 119 7.78 4.10 -4.72
N VAL A 120 7.48 2.86 -5.11
CA VAL A 120 6.27 2.56 -5.89
C VAL A 120 4.99 2.74 -5.06
N ILE A 121 5.05 2.50 -3.76
CA ILE A 121 3.87 2.65 -2.89
C ILE A 121 3.60 4.13 -2.57
N ALA A 122 4.62 4.86 -2.11
CA ALA A 122 4.46 6.14 -1.40
C ALA A 122 5.36 7.28 -1.91
N GLY A 123 6.12 7.07 -2.99
CA GLY A 123 6.89 8.13 -3.64
C GLY A 123 6.02 9.30 -4.07
N THR A 124 6.51 10.53 -3.97
CA THR A 124 5.84 11.72 -4.53
C THR A 124 5.95 11.84 -6.05
N ILE A 125 6.91 11.14 -6.67
CA ILE A 125 7.15 11.11 -8.11
C ILE A 125 6.75 9.75 -8.68
N HIS A 126 7.14 8.67 -7.99
CA HIS A 126 6.99 7.29 -8.48
C HIS A 126 5.88 6.50 -7.77
N GLY A 127 5.22 7.08 -6.77
CA GLY A 127 4.29 6.37 -5.90
C GLY A 127 2.83 6.45 -6.32
N VAL A 128 2.08 5.40 -6.01
CA VAL A 128 0.62 5.38 -6.19
C VAL A 128 -0.11 6.24 -5.14
N ALA A 129 0.33 6.14 -3.88
CA ALA A 129 -0.33 6.73 -2.73
C ALA A 129 0.61 7.70 -2.00
N GLU A 130 0.90 8.84 -2.65
CA GLU A 130 1.91 9.82 -2.20
C GLU A 130 1.73 10.32 -0.74
N LYS A 131 0.54 10.22 -0.14
CA LYS A 131 0.25 10.69 1.23
C LYS A 131 0.26 9.57 2.28
N THR A 132 0.45 8.31 1.89
CA THR A 132 0.55 7.21 2.84
C THR A 132 1.88 7.27 3.59
N SER A 133 1.88 6.89 4.87
CA SER A 133 3.11 6.72 5.64
C SER A 133 3.65 5.30 5.48
N ILE A 134 4.96 5.13 5.36
CA ILE A 134 5.61 3.81 5.41
C ILE A 134 6.25 3.64 6.79
N ILE A 135 6.00 2.51 7.43
CA ILE A 135 6.75 2.03 8.59
C ILE A 135 7.73 0.97 8.10
N ALA A 136 9.02 1.29 8.08
CA ALA A 136 10.07 0.38 7.64
C ALA A 136 10.36 -0.66 8.72
N VAL A 137 10.14 -1.93 8.40
CA VAL A 137 10.37 -3.07 9.29
C VAL A 137 11.41 -3.98 8.63
N LYS A 138 12.60 -4.07 9.21
CA LYS A 138 13.70 -4.85 8.65
C LYS A 138 13.65 -6.29 9.17
N VAL A 139 13.48 -7.22 8.24
CA VAL A 139 13.36 -8.67 8.49
C VAL A 139 14.39 -9.49 7.70
N LEU A 140 15.08 -8.85 6.74
CA LEU A 140 16.16 -9.43 5.94
C LEU A 140 17.45 -8.60 6.03
N ASP A 141 18.60 -9.27 5.94
CA ASP A 141 19.93 -8.66 5.89
C ASP A 141 20.24 -8.05 4.51
N ALA A 142 21.45 -7.52 4.33
CA ALA A 142 21.91 -6.94 3.08
C ALA A 142 21.87 -7.93 1.88
N ASN A 143 22.07 -9.22 2.14
CA ASN A 143 22.04 -10.28 1.14
C ASN A 143 20.61 -10.79 0.85
N GLY A 144 19.64 -10.37 1.66
CA GLY A 144 18.25 -10.82 1.57
C GLY A 144 17.96 -12.10 2.34
N SER A 145 18.81 -12.47 3.29
CA SER A 145 18.60 -13.60 4.18
C SER A 145 17.94 -13.16 5.49
N GLY A 146 17.06 -14.01 6.02
CA GLY A 146 16.40 -13.78 7.31
C GLY A 146 15.78 -15.08 7.82
N ALA A 147 15.67 -15.18 9.15
CA ALA A 147 15.04 -16.35 9.78
C ALA A 147 13.51 -16.21 9.78
N THR A 148 12.80 -17.32 9.59
CA THR A 148 11.33 -17.38 9.75
C THR A 148 10.87 -16.82 11.09
N SER A 149 11.63 -17.06 12.17
CA SER A 149 11.37 -16.49 13.49
C SER A 149 11.44 -14.95 13.50
N GLY A 150 12.37 -14.36 12.76
CA GLY A 150 12.48 -12.90 12.58
C GLY A 150 11.27 -12.33 11.83
N VAL A 151 10.83 -12.99 10.75
CA VAL A 151 9.63 -12.58 10.01
C VAL A 151 8.37 -12.62 10.91
N ILE A 152 8.22 -13.65 11.72
CA ILE A 152 7.11 -13.75 12.70
C ILE A 152 7.23 -12.65 13.77
N ALA A 153 8.43 -12.39 14.30
CA ALA A 153 8.66 -11.34 15.29
C ALA A 153 8.29 -9.94 14.75
N CYS A 154 8.70 -9.63 13.52
CA CYS A 154 8.37 -8.38 12.84
C CYS A 154 6.88 -8.26 12.51
N THR A 155 6.23 -9.36 12.14
CA THR A 155 4.78 -9.40 11.94
C THR A 155 4.06 -9.09 13.25
N ASN A 156 4.44 -9.77 14.34
CA ASN A 156 3.90 -9.52 15.68
C ASN A 156 4.11 -8.06 16.13
N TRP A 157 5.31 -7.52 15.95
CA TRP A 157 5.60 -6.12 16.28
C TRP A 157 4.71 -5.16 15.49
N SER A 158 4.56 -5.38 14.18
CA SER A 158 3.76 -4.54 13.30
C SER A 158 2.30 -4.52 13.72
N VAL A 159 1.72 -5.69 13.99
CA VAL A 159 0.33 -5.81 14.47
C VAL A 159 0.13 -5.06 15.79
N ASN A 160 1.04 -5.22 16.75
CA ASN A 160 0.94 -4.53 18.04
C ASN A 160 1.08 -3.00 17.90
N ASP A 161 1.96 -2.51 17.02
CA ASP A 161 2.06 -1.08 16.73
C ASP A 161 0.78 -0.55 16.03
N ILE A 162 0.23 -1.29 15.06
CA ILE A 162 -1.04 -0.94 14.39
C ILE A 162 -2.17 -0.77 15.41
N VAL A 163 -2.32 -1.75 16.32
CA VAL A 163 -3.37 -1.75 17.34
C VAL A 163 -3.16 -0.61 18.34
N SER A 164 -1.96 -0.50 18.91
CA SER A 164 -1.67 0.51 19.95
C SER A 164 -1.76 1.94 19.43
N LYS A 165 -1.50 2.17 18.14
CA LYS A 165 -1.63 3.49 17.48
C LYS A 165 -3.02 3.73 16.88
N GLY A 166 -3.98 2.81 17.03
CA GLY A 166 -5.34 2.96 16.52
C GLY A 166 -5.40 3.08 15.00
N ARG A 167 -4.55 2.33 14.29
CA ARG A 167 -4.42 2.30 12.82
C ARG A 167 -5.16 1.10 12.19
N VAL A 168 -5.91 0.35 12.99
CA VAL A 168 -6.67 -0.80 12.51
C VAL A 168 -7.72 -0.35 11.49
N GLY A 169 -7.78 -1.03 10.34
CA GLY A 169 -8.61 -0.65 9.19
C GLY A 169 -8.03 0.48 8.34
N GLU A 170 -6.86 1.01 8.72
CA GLU A 170 -6.17 2.11 8.03
C GLU A 170 -4.71 1.73 7.70
N ALA A 171 -4.29 0.50 8.01
CA ALA A 171 -2.94 0.01 7.80
C ALA A 171 -2.91 -1.27 6.95
N THR A 172 -1.85 -1.42 6.14
CA THR A 172 -1.56 -2.63 5.36
C THR A 172 -0.15 -3.13 5.69
N ILE A 173 0.03 -4.45 5.80
CA ILE A 173 1.35 -5.07 5.94
C ILE A 173 1.76 -5.59 4.56
N VAL A 174 2.94 -5.17 4.08
CA VAL A 174 3.50 -5.56 2.78
C VAL A 174 4.78 -6.34 3.02
N MET A 175 4.81 -7.57 2.51
CA MET A 175 5.91 -8.54 2.69
C MET A 175 6.46 -8.95 1.32
N PRO A 176 7.35 -8.16 0.68
CA PRO A 176 8.01 -8.51 -0.57
C PRO A 176 9.13 -9.54 -0.32
N LEU A 177 8.74 -10.70 0.20
CA LEU A 177 9.61 -11.76 0.72
C LEU A 177 9.26 -13.08 0.03
N GLY A 178 10.25 -13.94 -0.16
CA GLY A 178 10.07 -15.33 -0.59
C GLY A 178 10.79 -16.26 0.36
N GLY A 179 10.40 -17.54 0.37
CA GLY A 179 11.03 -18.53 1.22
C GLY A 179 10.31 -19.88 1.20
N PRO A 180 10.86 -20.90 1.86
CA PRO A 180 10.21 -22.19 2.00
C PRO A 180 8.88 -22.06 2.74
N CYS A 181 7.93 -22.96 2.42
CA CYS A 181 6.64 -23.01 3.10
C CYS A 181 6.83 -23.26 4.61
N SER A 182 6.12 -22.50 5.45
CA SER A 182 6.14 -22.63 6.90
C SER A 182 4.73 -22.49 7.45
N ALA A 183 4.25 -23.53 8.14
CA ALA A 183 2.94 -23.51 8.80
C ALA A 183 2.89 -22.43 9.90
N ALA A 184 4.00 -22.26 10.64
CA ALA A 184 4.10 -21.21 11.67
C ALA A 184 3.97 -19.81 11.06
N MET A 185 4.65 -19.54 9.93
CA MET A 185 4.54 -18.26 9.23
C MET A 185 3.13 -18.05 8.67
N SER A 186 2.56 -19.08 8.03
CA SER A 186 1.22 -19.01 7.45
C SER A 186 0.16 -18.70 8.52
N ASN A 187 0.23 -19.36 9.69
CA ASN A 187 -0.66 -19.11 10.81
C ASN A 187 -0.48 -17.70 11.39
N ALA A 188 0.76 -17.23 11.52
CA ALA A 188 1.03 -15.88 12.03
C ALA A 188 0.47 -14.79 11.10
N VAL A 189 0.64 -14.94 9.78
CA VAL A 189 0.10 -14.01 8.78
C VAL A 189 -1.43 -14.02 8.80
N GLU A 190 -2.06 -15.18 8.89
CA GLU A 190 -3.53 -15.28 8.96
C GLU A 190 -4.07 -14.53 10.18
N GLN A 191 -3.47 -14.72 11.37
CA GLN A 191 -3.86 -13.97 12.57
C GLN A 191 -3.63 -12.46 12.42
N ALA A 192 -2.52 -12.05 11.78
CA ALA A 192 -2.24 -10.64 11.53
C ALA A 192 -3.32 -10.00 10.63
N VAL A 193 -3.76 -10.68 9.56
CA VAL A 193 -4.81 -10.19 8.66
C VAL A 193 -6.11 -9.94 9.41
N GLN A 194 -6.52 -10.88 10.28
CA GLN A 194 -7.73 -10.78 11.09
C GLN A 194 -7.69 -9.56 12.04
N ILE A 195 -6.52 -9.29 12.65
CA ILE A 195 -6.37 -8.18 13.58
C ILE A 195 -6.33 -6.83 12.84
N VAL A 196 -5.51 -6.71 11.79
CA VAL A 196 -5.23 -5.43 11.10
C VAL A 196 -6.47 -4.84 10.44
N HIS A 197 -7.44 -5.66 10.02
CA HIS A 197 -8.63 -5.20 9.29
C HIS A 197 -9.92 -5.20 10.11
N ARG A 198 -9.86 -5.45 11.43
CA ARG A 198 -10.97 -5.36 12.39
C ARG A 198 -12.35 -5.85 11.88
N GLN A 199 -12.54 -7.16 11.74
CA GLN A 199 -13.73 -7.88 12.23
C GLN A 199 -13.58 -9.40 12.08
N THR A 200 -14.21 -10.12 13.02
CA THR A 200 -14.07 -11.54 13.37
C THR A 200 -14.86 -12.51 12.46
N GLN A 201 -14.22 -13.58 11.94
CA GLN A 201 -14.68 -14.99 12.09
C GLN A 201 -13.63 -16.00 11.59
N ALA A 202 -13.77 -17.25 12.07
CA ALA A 202 -12.75 -18.25 12.40
C ALA A 202 -12.11 -19.09 11.24
N THR A 203 -10.92 -19.62 11.58
CA THR A 203 -9.89 -20.47 10.89
C THR A 203 -10.28 -21.94 10.54
N PRO A 204 -9.41 -22.86 9.97
CA PRO A 204 -8.00 -22.77 9.45
C PRO A 204 -7.69 -23.45 8.06
N PRO A 205 -6.42 -23.41 7.54
CA PRO A 205 -6.00 -23.70 6.14
C PRO A 205 -5.31 -25.09 5.92
N PRO A 206 -4.85 -25.45 4.67
CA PRO A 206 -3.47 -25.17 4.21
C PRO A 206 -3.32 -24.96 2.68
N ALA A 207 -3.18 -23.71 2.22
CA ALA A 207 -2.65 -23.29 0.91
C ALA A 207 -2.41 -21.74 1.01
N PRO A 208 -1.87 -21.00 0.01
CA PRO A 208 -1.60 -19.56 0.19
C PRO A 208 -2.81 -18.85 0.78
N ALA A 209 -2.59 -18.01 1.79
CA ALA A 209 -3.63 -17.46 2.66
C ALA A 209 -4.86 -17.03 1.82
N PRO A 210 -6.07 -17.59 2.06
CA PRO A 210 -7.24 -17.37 1.19
C PRO A 210 -7.63 -15.90 0.98
N ASN A 211 -7.16 -15.03 1.87
CA ASN A 211 -7.42 -13.59 1.87
C ASN A 211 -6.23 -12.74 1.39
N ALA A 212 -5.13 -13.35 0.93
CA ALA A 212 -4.00 -12.62 0.36
C ALA A 212 -4.27 -12.25 -1.10
N ILE A 213 -4.06 -10.98 -1.44
CA ILE A 213 -4.16 -10.51 -2.82
C ILE A 213 -2.87 -10.92 -3.56
N VAL A 214 -2.97 -11.91 -4.44
CA VAL A 214 -1.86 -12.34 -5.31
C VAL A 214 -1.93 -11.57 -6.63
N LEU A 215 -0.84 -10.87 -6.95
CA LEU A 215 -0.70 -10.11 -8.19
C LEU A 215 0.29 -10.78 -9.15
N ALA A 216 -0.10 -10.85 -10.41
CA ALA A 216 0.73 -11.20 -11.55
C ALA A 216 1.28 -9.94 -12.24
N SER A 217 2.41 -10.10 -12.94
CA SER A 217 3.10 -9.02 -13.63
C SER A 217 2.67 -8.91 -15.08
N LEU A 218 2.41 -7.69 -15.53
CA LEU A 218 2.26 -7.34 -16.94
C LEU A 218 3.54 -6.72 -17.50
N ALA A 219 3.81 -7.07 -18.76
CA ALA A 219 4.84 -6.46 -19.57
C ALA A 219 4.50 -4.99 -19.85
N SER A 220 5.55 -4.16 -19.83
CA SER A 220 5.42 -2.69 -19.91
C SER A 220 4.79 -2.16 -21.21
N THR A 221 4.78 -2.94 -22.29
CA THR A 221 4.41 -2.47 -23.63
C THR A 221 3.16 -3.12 -24.21
N SER A 222 2.71 -4.25 -23.66
CA SER A 222 1.76 -5.13 -24.35
C SER A 222 0.55 -5.57 -23.52
N ASP A 223 0.48 -5.27 -22.22
CA ASP A 223 -0.51 -5.84 -21.29
C ASP A 223 -0.56 -7.38 -21.33
N ILE A 224 0.53 -7.99 -21.76
CA ILE A 224 0.74 -9.44 -21.75
C ILE A 224 1.43 -9.83 -20.46
N ARG A 225 1.07 -10.97 -19.88
CA ARG A 225 1.76 -11.52 -18.70
C ARG A 225 3.27 -11.59 -18.92
N SER A 226 4.06 -11.02 -18.01
CA SER A 226 5.52 -11.12 -18.05
C SER A 226 5.97 -12.58 -17.90
N SER A 227 7.07 -12.96 -18.56
CA SER A 227 7.57 -14.35 -18.56
C SER A 227 7.91 -14.87 -17.15
N PHE A 228 8.35 -13.99 -16.25
CA PHE A 228 8.66 -14.29 -14.84
C PHE A 228 7.45 -14.27 -13.91
N SER A 229 6.26 -13.88 -14.40
CA SER A 229 5.10 -13.70 -13.55
C SER A 229 4.59 -15.02 -12.96
N ASN A 230 4.04 -14.92 -11.75
CA ASN A 230 3.14 -15.94 -11.21
C ASN A 230 1.97 -16.20 -12.18
N TYR A 231 1.41 -17.40 -12.11
CA TYR A 231 0.28 -17.87 -12.91
C TYR A 231 -0.58 -18.85 -12.10
N GLY A 232 -1.78 -19.17 -12.59
CA GLY A 232 -2.69 -20.13 -11.96
C GLY A 232 -3.86 -19.49 -11.20
N PRO A 233 -4.77 -20.31 -10.64
CA PRO A 233 -6.09 -19.87 -10.15
C PRO A 233 -6.04 -18.97 -8.92
N ALA A 234 -4.90 -18.89 -8.24
CA ALA A 234 -4.70 -18.00 -7.09
C ALA A 234 -4.41 -16.55 -7.50
N VAL A 235 -4.05 -16.29 -8.77
CA VAL A 235 -3.80 -14.92 -9.26
C VAL A 235 -5.12 -14.17 -9.32
N GLY A 236 -5.27 -13.14 -8.48
CA GLY A 236 -6.47 -12.32 -8.44
C GLY A 236 -6.40 -11.11 -9.39
N PHE A 237 -5.20 -10.56 -9.59
CA PHE A 237 -5.00 -9.33 -10.35
C PHE A 237 -3.72 -9.37 -11.16
N PHE A 238 -3.67 -8.54 -12.19
CA PHE A 238 -2.46 -8.21 -12.93
C PHE A 238 -2.12 -6.74 -12.70
N ALA A 239 -0.83 -6.43 -12.52
CA ALA A 239 -0.34 -5.08 -12.38
C ALA A 239 1.03 -4.92 -13.06
N PRO A 240 1.43 -3.68 -13.42
CA PRO A 240 2.75 -3.41 -13.98
C PRO A 240 3.86 -4.00 -13.12
N GLY A 241 4.81 -4.70 -13.73
CA GLY A 241 5.93 -5.29 -12.98
C GLY A 241 7.23 -5.40 -13.77
N GLU A 242 7.29 -4.89 -15.00
CA GLU A 242 8.49 -4.88 -15.83
C GLU A 242 9.00 -3.44 -16.06
N ASN A 243 10.30 -3.19 -16.00
CA ASN A 243 10.88 -1.86 -16.25
C ASN A 243 10.27 -0.75 -15.36
N VAL A 244 10.02 -1.07 -14.09
CA VAL A 244 9.44 -0.15 -13.11
C VAL A 244 10.54 0.78 -12.58
N LEU A 245 10.48 2.05 -13.00
CA LEU A 245 11.32 3.12 -12.48
C LEU A 245 10.82 3.57 -11.10
N THR A 246 11.70 3.54 -10.10
CA THR A 246 11.39 3.89 -8.71
C THR A 246 12.63 4.39 -7.95
N CYS A 247 12.47 4.77 -6.67
CA CYS A 247 13.53 5.19 -5.77
C CYS A 247 14.61 4.12 -5.57
N TRP A 248 15.83 4.53 -5.26
CA TRP A 248 16.95 3.64 -4.99
C TRP A 248 17.84 4.17 -3.87
N ILE A 249 18.58 3.28 -3.22
CA ILE A 249 19.39 3.61 -2.02
C ILE A 249 20.65 4.46 -2.31
N GLY A 250 21.14 4.48 -3.56
CA GLY A 250 22.47 5.02 -3.89
C GLY A 250 22.71 6.50 -3.51
N SER A 251 21.66 7.29 -3.37
CA SER A 251 21.66 8.63 -2.79
C SER A 251 20.22 9.00 -2.40
N ASP A 252 20.02 10.15 -1.75
CA ASP A 252 18.68 10.64 -1.39
C ASP A 252 17.81 11.01 -2.62
N THR A 253 18.33 10.92 -3.84
CA THR A 253 17.60 11.18 -5.09
C THR A 253 17.81 10.07 -6.12
N ALA A 254 18.47 8.98 -5.74
CA ALA A 254 18.81 7.93 -6.70
C ALA A 254 17.55 7.20 -7.15
N THR A 255 17.51 6.82 -8.42
CA THR A 255 16.44 5.99 -8.98
C THR A 255 17.03 4.76 -9.63
N ASN A 256 16.20 3.73 -9.81
CA ASN A 256 16.57 2.52 -10.52
C ASN A 256 15.35 1.92 -11.23
N THR A 257 15.60 1.17 -12.29
CA THR A 257 14.58 0.49 -13.08
C THR A 257 14.68 -1.01 -12.87
N LEU A 258 13.62 -1.62 -12.35
CA LEU A 258 13.61 -3.01 -11.90
C LEU A 258 12.39 -3.76 -12.44
N SER A 259 12.49 -5.09 -12.49
CA SER A 259 11.40 -5.97 -12.92
C SER A 259 11.19 -7.07 -11.88
N GLY A 260 9.93 -7.43 -11.64
CA GLY A 260 9.54 -8.50 -10.71
C GLY A 260 8.09 -8.37 -10.25
N THR A 261 7.47 -9.50 -9.89
CA THR A 261 6.11 -9.56 -9.33
C THR A 261 5.98 -8.78 -8.02
N THR A 262 7.08 -8.58 -7.30
CA THR A 262 7.16 -7.64 -6.17
C THR A 262 6.62 -6.27 -6.56
N PHE A 263 6.97 -5.74 -7.74
CA PHE A 263 6.51 -4.40 -8.14
C PHE A 263 5.03 -4.39 -8.49
N SER A 264 4.51 -5.45 -9.10
CA SER A 264 3.07 -5.66 -9.27
C SER A 264 2.35 -5.63 -7.92
N MET A 265 2.89 -6.34 -6.93
CA MET A 265 2.38 -6.32 -5.55
C MET A 265 2.38 -4.91 -4.97
N THR A 266 3.42 -4.10 -5.20
CA THR A 266 3.49 -2.73 -4.69
C THR A 266 2.48 -1.78 -5.31
N TYR A 267 2.19 -1.90 -6.61
CA TYR A 267 1.09 -1.14 -7.23
C TYR A 267 -0.25 -1.53 -6.61
N GLY A 268 -0.49 -2.83 -6.40
CA GLY A 268 -1.69 -3.31 -5.71
C GLY A 268 -1.82 -2.76 -4.29
N ALA A 269 -0.73 -2.79 -3.50
CA ALA A 269 -0.71 -2.23 -2.16
C ALA A 269 -0.98 -0.71 -2.16
N GLY A 270 -0.37 0.02 -3.10
CA GLY A 270 -0.59 1.45 -3.30
C GLY A 270 -2.05 1.79 -3.63
N VAL A 271 -2.67 1.06 -4.56
CA VAL A 271 -4.10 1.20 -4.88
C VAL A 271 -4.96 0.86 -3.67
N GLY A 272 -4.61 -0.19 -2.92
CA GLY A 272 -5.30 -0.60 -1.70
C GLY A 272 -5.37 0.52 -0.66
N VAL A 273 -4.22 1.09 -0.29
CA VAL A 273 -4.18 2.19 0.68
C VAL A 273 -4.75 3.50 0.13
N HIS A 274 -4.68 3.72 -1.20
CA HIS A 274 -5.39 4.81 -1.84
C HIS A 274 -6.91 4.68 -1.62
N LEU A 275 -7.49 3.50 -1.87
CA LEU A 275 -8.91 3.24 -1.64
C LEU A 275 -9.28 3.35 -0.15
N MET A 276 -8.45 2.83 0.76
CA MET A 276 -8.68 2.96 2.22
C MET A 276 -8.72 4.41 2.69
N ALA A 277 -8.01 5.32 2.02
CA ALA A 277 -8.09 6.76 2.31
C ALA A 277 -9.42 7.39 1.85
N LEU A 278 -10.08 6.80 0.85
CA LEU A 278 -11.33 7.28 0.28
C LEU A 278 -12.57 6.66 0.94
N GLN A 279 -12.46 5.41 1.39
CA GLN A 279 -13.59 4.59 1.81
C GLN A 279 -13.22 3.75 3.03
N ASN A 280 -14.20 3.47 3.89
CA ASN A 280 -14.03 2.51 4.97
C ASN A 280 -14.38 1.11 4.47
N PHE A 281 -13.45 0.17 4.59
CA PHE A 281 -13.69 -1.23 4.26
C PHE A 281 -13.85 -2.06 5.53
N ALA A 282 -14.87 -2.92 5.56
CA ALA A 282 -15.12 -3.81 6.70
C ALA A 282 -14.15 -5.00 6.77
N SER A 283 -13.46 -5.32 5.66
CA SER A 283 -12.55 -6.46 5.58
C SER A 283 -11.57 -6.33 4.40
N PRO A 284 -10.47 -7.11 4.36
CA PRO A 284 -9.59 -7.19 3.20
C PRO A 284 -10.33 -7.66 1.95
N VAL A 285 -11.31 -8.56 2.11
CA VAL A 285 -12.14 -9.08 1.01
C VAL A 285 -12.96 -7.97 0.37
N ALA A 286 -13.53 -7.07 1.17
CA ALA A 286 -14.27 -5.91 0.64
C ALA A 286 -13.35 -4.96 -0.13
N LEU A 287 -12.13 -4.73 0.37
CA LEU A 287 -11.12 -3.93 -0.34
C LEU A 287 -10.72 -4.60 -1.67
N ALA A 288 -10.44 -5.91 -1.65
CA ALA A 288 -10.09 -6.66 -2.86
C ALA A 288 -11.24 -6.66 -3.88
N ALA A 289 -12.49 -6.87 -3.44
CA ALA A 289 -13.67 -6.76 -4.30
C ALA A 289 -13.76 -5.36 -4.93
N ARG A 290 -13.49 -4.30 -4.15
CA ARG A 290 -13.47 -2.94 -4.67
C ARG A 290 -12.36 -2.70 -5.69
N MET A 291 -11.17 -3.26 -5.48
CA MET A 291 -10.10 -3.21 -6.49
C MET A 291 -10.52 -3.91 -7.80
N ASN A 292 -11.31 -4.99 -7.71
CA ASN A 292 -11.81 -5.75 -8.86
C ASN A 292 -12.79 -4.95 -9.73
N ASP A 293 -13.56 -4.01 -9.17
CA ASP A 293 -14.43 -3.12 -9.94
C ASP A 293 -13.66 -2.24 -10.93
N TYR A 294 -12.39 -1.95 -10.64
CA TYR A 294 -11.53 -1.08 -11.44
C TYR A 294 -10.68 -1.84 -12.45
N ARG A 295 -10.78 -3.18 -12.52
CA ARG A 295 -9.97 -3.96 -13.44
C ARG A 295 -10.27 -3.64 -14.90
N VAL A 296 -9.26 -3.82 -15.73
CA VAL A 296 -9.35 -3.85 -17.19
C VAL A 296 -8.98 -5.28 -17.60
N ALA A 297 -9.67 -5.84 -18.60
CA ALA A 297 -9.28 -7.13 -19.15
C ALA A 297 -7.81 -7.08 -19.61
N ALA A 298 -7.02 -8.11 -19.27
CA ALA A 298 -5.69 -8.27 -19.85
C ALA A 298 -5.85 -8.55 -21.35
N GLY A 299 -4.82 -8.27 -22.15
CA GLY A 299 -4.82 -8.54 -23.59
C GLY A 299 -4.83 -10.04 -23.95
N ASP A 300 -4.72 -10.88 -22.93
CA ASP A 300 -4.60 -12.32 -23.01
C ASP A 300 -5.99 -12.84 -22.66
N GLY A 301 -6.67 -13.52 -23.59
CA GLY A 301 -8.03 -14.03 -23.42
C GLY A 301 -8.18 -15.17 -22.40
N GLU A 302 -7.54 -15.05 -21.23
CA GLU A 302 -7.67 -15.91 -20.04
C GLU A 302 -8.26 -15.14 -18.84
#